data_AF-A0A8H5YPE8-F1
#
_entry.id   AF-A0A8H5YPE8-F1
#
_cell.length_a   1.000
_cell.length_b   1.000
_cell.length_c   1.000
_cell.angle_alpha   90.00
_cell.angle_beta   90.00
_cell.angle_gamma   90.00
#
_symmetry.space_group_name_H-M   'P 1'
#
loop_
_entity.id
_entity.type
_entity.pdbx_description
1 polymer ?
#
loop_
_entity_poly.entity_id
_entity_poly.type
_entity_poly.pdbx_seq_one_letter_code
_entity_poly.pdbx_strand_id
1 'polypeptide(L)'
;MNYPRTLPEAVDALVGFRVECHDNSCRSASQHSTNFSSIGPRCYISDDDFWQAAENHLLWKHVRTPFVSFFRSWKRALIWRNHLIERKGREIMIVAVWLKDLSGVYDAYNIAQRLLDHQGPNSGSDLRRKLDNFREELLVQGGIDYTEYRILACFQGDSPEIERRPISPPLKVPEWSIVVSIPRGTLPIYGNSNLSVTQQLEYEMLSLTGVRNDAKLCALVLAMCDWGMEMKEENKKMTIKATEYYGNYLSKFVFRSCNYHFDVYY
;
A
#
# COMPACT_ATOMS: atom_id res chain seq x y z
N MET A 1 21.44 15.12 -18.06
CA MET A 1 21.76 13.78 -17.54
C MET A 1 21.22 12.77 -18.54
N ASN A 2 21.96 11.71 -18.86
CA ASN A 2 21.41 10.61 -19.65
C ASN A 2 20.66 9.68 -18.69
N TYR A 3 19.43 9.32 -19.04
CA TYR A 3 18.59 8.38 -18.29
C TYR A 3 18.50 7.03 -19.04
N PRO A 4 18.06 5.95 -18.37
CA PRO A 4 17.77 4.70 -19.05
C PRO A 4 16.79 4.91 -20.21
N ARG A 5 17.01 4.22 -21.33
CA ARG A 5 16.21 4.40 -22.56
C ARG A 5 14.81 3.78 -22.49
N THR A 6 14.65 2.75 -21.67
CA THR A 6 13.39 2.02 -21.51
C THR A 6 12.79 2.32 -20.15
N LEU A 7 11.46 2.39 -20.07
CA LEU A 7 10.77 2.51 -18.79
C LEU A 7 10.95 1.23 -17.94
N PRO A 8 10.84 1.35 -16.60
CA PRO A 8 10.70 0.18 -15.75
C PRO A 8 9.44 -0.60 -16.10
N GLU A 9 9.50 -1.92 -15.93
CA GLU A 9 8.30 -2.75 -16.03
C GLU A 9 7.38 -2.42 -14.85
N ALA A 10 6.09 -2.30 -15.14
CA ALA A 10 5.08 -2.19 -14.10
C ALA A 10 5.03 -3.51 -13.32
N VAL A 11 4.75 -3.42 -12.02
CA VAL A 11 4.67 -4.58 -11.13
C VAL A 11 3.23 -4.92 -10.83
N ASP A 12 2.94 -6.22 -10.74
CA ASP A 12 1.66 -6.69 -10.23
C ASP A 12 1.62 -6.56 -8.70
N ALA A 13 0.68 -5.75 -8.22
CA ALA A 13 0.43 -5.52 -6.81
C ALA A 13 -1.08 -5.55 -6.57
N LEU A 14 -1.53 -6.33 -5.58
CA LEU A 14 -2.96 -6.46 -5.29
C LEU A 14 -3.46 -5.32 -4.39
N VAL A 15 -2.76 -5.08 -3.29
CA VAL A 15 -3.12 -4.07 -2.28
C VAL A 15 -1.88 -3.23 -1.97
N GLY A 16 -2.07 -1.91 -1.87
CA GLY A 16 -1.05 -0.97 -1.40
C GLY A 16 -1.55 -0.16 -0.22
N PHE A 17 -0.63 0.24 0.65
CA PHE A 17 -0.90 1.03 1.85
C PHE A 17 -0.23 2.39 1.74
N ARG A 18 -1.01 3.45 1.78
CA ARG A 18 -0.49 4.81 1.78
C ARG A 18 -0.66 5.43 3.16
N VAL A 19 0.40 6.04 3.66
CA VAL A 19 0.36 6.75 4.93
C VAL A 19 0.28 8.23 4.64
N GLU A 20 -0.80 8.85 5.09
CA GLU A 20 -1.06 10.28 4.94
C GLU A 20 -0.85 11.02 6.27
N CYS A 21 -0.50 12.30 6.19
CA CYS A 21 -0.48 13.23 7.32
C CYS A 21 -1.16 14.52 6.88
N HIS A 22 -2.35 14.81 7.41
CA HIS A 22 -3.15 15.98 7.02
C HIS A 22 -2.92 17.22 7.87
N ASP A 23 -2.01 17.16 8.86
CA ASP A 23 -1.58 18.33 9.60
C ASP A 23 -0.78 19.30 8.73
N ASN A 24 -1.47 20.30 8.16
CA ASN A 24 -0.87 21.36 7.34
C ASN A 24 0.27 22.15 8.02
N SER A 25 0.42 22.04 9.35
CA SER A 25 1.54 22.66 10.09
C SER A 25 2.78 21.77 10.18
N CYS A 26 2.66 20.48 9.84
CA CYS A 26 3.77 19.53 9.87
C CYS A 26 4.62 19.63 8.59
N ARG A 27 5.95 19.71 8.72
CA ARG A 27 6.87 19.68 7.55
C ARG A 27 6.84 18.36 6.78
N SER A 28 6.34 17.29 7.43
CA SER A 28 6.16 15.97 6.81
C SER A 28 4.71 15.74 6.37
N ALA A 29 3.89 16.79 6.32
CA ALA A 29 2.52 16.71 5.84
C ALA A 29 2.47 16.21 4.40
N SER A 30 1.45 15.42 4.13
CA SER A 30 1.11 15.01 2.78
C SER A 30 0.64 16.21 1.99
N GLN A 31 1.32 16.47 0.88
CA GLN A 31 1.02 17.59 -0.01
C GLN A 31 0.06 17.20 -1.15
N HIS A 32 -0.69 16.12 -0.97
CA HIS A 32 -1.60 15.56 -1.97
C HIS A 32 -3.05 15.87 -1.60
N SER A 33 -3.90 16.12 -2.59
CA SER A 33 -5.35 16.16 -2.36
C SER A 33 -5.85 14.73 -2.17
N THR A 34 -6.19 14.37 -0.95
CA THR A 34 -6.97 13.17 -0.65
C THR A 34 -8.36 13.58 -0.22
N ASN A 35 -9.36 13.04 -0.86
CA ASN A 35 -10.76 13.26 -0.50
C ASN A 35 -11.48 11.94 -0.25
N PHE A 36 -10.87 11.00 0.49
CA PHE A 36 -11.41 9.64 0.78
C PHE A 36 -11.90 8.81 -0.42
N SER A 37 -11.83 9.35 -1.64
CA SER A 37 -12.30 8.76 -2.88
C SER A 37 -11.18 8.77 -3.93
N SER A 38 -10.33 9.80 -3.95
CA SER A 38 -9.15 9.89 -4.83
C SER A 38 -7.87 10.21 -4.08
N ILE A 39 -6.75 9.87 -4.71
CA ILE A 39 -5.39 10.21 -4.27
C ILE A 39 -4.62 10.72 -5.47
N GLY A 40 -4.50 12.04 -5.60
CA GLY A 40 -3.85 12.67 -6.76
C GLY A 40 -2.35 12.95 -6.55
N PRO A 41 -1.52 12.87 -7.61
CA PRO A 41 -0.13 13.35 -7.55
C PRO A 41 -0.08 14.88 -7.48
N ARG A 42 1.12 15.43 -7.20
CA ARG A 42 1.30 16.90 -7.12
C ARG A 42 1.27 17.58 -8.50
N CYS A 43 1.39 16.82 -9.58
CA CYS A 43 1.25 17.27 -10.95
C CYS A 43 1.03 16.08 -11.89
N TYR A 44 0.52 16.36 -13.09
CA TYR A 44 0.55 15.43 -14.21
C TYR A 44 1.69 15.86 -15.14
N ILE A 45 2.58 14.95 -15.53
CA ILE A 45 3.70 15.20 -16.45
C ILE A 45 3.63 14.13 -17.55
N SER A 46 4.07 14.46 -18.77
CA SER A 46 4.22 13.50 -19.87
C SER A 46 5.26 12.41 -19.54
N ASP A 47 5.08 11.23 -20.11
CA ASP A 47 5.97 10.07 -19.89
C ASP A 47 7.43 10.33 -20.30
N ASP A 48 7.67 11.27 -21.21
CA ASP A 48 9.01 11.67 -21.68
C ASP A 48 9.94 12.17 -20.56
N ASP A 49 9.38 12.59 -19.42
CA ASP A 49 10.12 13.07 -18.24
C ASP A 49 10.16 12.06 -17.07
N PHE A 50 9.75 10.81 -17.29
CA PHE A 50 9.59 9.79 -16.23
C PHE A 50 10.81 9.69 -15.32
N TRP A 51 12.00 9.47 -15.89
CA TRP A 51 13.20 9.19 -15.10
C TRP A 51 13.67 10.37 -14.28
N GLN A 52 13.58 11.58 -14.83
CA GLN A 52 13.91 12.80 -14.08
C GLN A 52 12.92 13.01 -12.94
N ALA A 53 11.62 12.79 -13.21
CA ALA A 53 10.58 12.90 -12.20
C ALA A 53 10.74 11.84 -11.11
N ALA A 54 11.10 10.60 -11.47
CA ALA A 54 11.29 9.49 -10.53
C ALA A 54 12.53 9.74 -9.66
N GLU A 55 13.65 10.18 -10.25
CA GLU A 55 14.83 10.59 -9.49
C GLU A 55 14.51 11.73 -8.51
N ASN A 56 13.78 12.77 -8.98
CA ASN A 56 13.37 13.88 -8.12
C ASN A 56 12.47 13.41 -6.97
N HIS A 57 11.57 12.47 -7.24
CA HIS A 57 10.69 11.86 -6.25
C HIS A 57 11.47 11.08 -5.20
N LEU A 58 12.33 10.15 -5.62
CA LEU A 58 13.13 9.28 -4.74
C LEU A 58 14.16 10.07 -3.92
N LEU A 59 14.70 11.16 -4.47
CA LEU A 59 15.58 12.05 -3.72
C LEU A 59 14.83 12.95 -2.72
N TRP A 60 13.49 12.92 -2.70
CA TRP A 60 12.61 13.78 -1.92
C TRP A 60 12.85 15.27 -2.17
N LYS A 61 13.15 15.64 -3.43
CA LYS A 61 13.29 17.05 -3.79
C LYS A 61 11.94 17.75 -3.63
N HIS A 62 11.96 19.03 -3.28
CA HIS A 62 10.77 19.88 -3.21
C HIS A 62 10.27 20.29 -4.61
N VAL A 63 10.07 19.31 -5.48
CA VAL A 63 9.56 19.45 -6.85
C VAL A 63 8.31 18.61 -6.98
N ARG A 64 7.33 19.09 -7.76
CA ARG A 64 6.10 18.33 -8.04
C ARG A 64 6.44 17.13 -8.94
N THR A 65 5.86 15.98 -8.65
CA THR A 65 6.10 14.72 -9.36
C THR A 65 4.79 14.01 -9.65
N PRO A 66 4.70 13.21 -10.73
CA PRO A 66 3.48 12.48 -11.10
C PRO A 66 3.25 11.20 -10.29
N PHE A 67 4.15 10.91 -9.32
CA PHE A 67 4.09 9.72 -8.50
C PHE A 67 3.43 9.97 -7.15
N VAL A 68 2.73 8.94 -6.69
CA VAL A 68 2.19 8.79 -5.35
C VAL A 68 2.83 7.54 -4.73
N SER A 69 3.48 7.69 -3.58
CA SER A 69 4.08 6.56 -2.85
C SER A 69 3.03 5.74 -2.12
N PHE A 70 3.18 4.42 -2.22
CA PHE A 70 2.48 3.39 -1.45
C PHE A 70 3.49 2.39 -0.89
N PHE A 71 3.09 1.62 0.11
CA PHE A 71 3.84 0.48 0.63
C PHE A 71 3.12 -0.81 0.31
N ARG A 72 3.86 -1.83 -0.14
CA ARG A 72 3.35 -3.21 -0.31
C ARG A 72 3.10 -3.89 1.03
N SER A 73 3.88 -3.50 2.03
CA SER A 73 3.88 -4.11 3.36
C SER A 73 3.11 -3.25 4.36
N TRP A 74 2.21 -3.90 5.07
CA TRP A 74 1.49 -3.30 6.18
C TRP A 74 2.42 -2.92 7.32
N LYS A 75 3.36 -3.81 7.68
CA LYS A 75 4.42 -3.49 8.64
C LYS A 75 5.22 -2.25 8.23
N ARG A 76 5.56 -2.09 6.94
CA ARG A 76 6.28 -0.90 6.47
C ARG A 76 5.44 0.37 6.61
N ALA A 77 4.14 0.30 6.31
CA ALA A 77 3.21 1.40 6.53
C ALA A 77 3.12 1.78 8.02
N LEU A 78 3.02 0.81 8.94
CA LEU A 78 3.05 1.07 10.38
C LEU A 78 4.34 1.74 10.86
N ILE A 79 5.50 1.31 10.33
CA ILE A 79 6.80 1.93 10.64
C ILE A 79 6.81 3.39 10.16
N TRP A 80 6.36 3.65 8.93
CA TRP A 80 6.32 5.00 8.39
C TRP A 80 5.35 5.90 9.16
N ARG A 81 4.22 5.35 9.57
CA ARG A 81 3.25 6.02 10.42
C ARG A 81 3.84 6.41 11.77
N ASN A 82 4.60 5.53 12.44
CA ASN A 82 5.30 5.87 13.68
C ASN A 82 6.35 6.98 13.45
N HIS A 83 7.05 6.94 12.32
CA HIS A 83 8.01 7.98 11.96
C HIS A 83 7.37 9.38 11.81
N LEU A 84 6.14 9.44 11.28
CA LEU A 84 5.37 10.68 11.20
C LEU A 84 4.92 11.17 12.60
N ILE A 85 4.49 10.25 13.48
CA ILE A 85 4.15 10.57 14.87
C ILE A 85 5.36 11.16 15.62
N GLU A 86 6.54 10.53 15.50
CA GLU A 86 7.79 11.01 16.13
C GLU A 86 8.17 12.43 15.67
N ARG A 87 7.77 12.80 14.46
CA ARG A 87 7.92 14.15 13.90
C ARG A 87 6.77 15.11 14.25
N LYS A 88 5.93 14.73 15.21
CA LYS A 88 4.77 15.51 15.68
C LYS A 88 3.72 15.73 14.59
N GLY A 89 3.65 14.82 13.60
CA GLY A 89 2.53 14.78 12.67
C GLY A 89 1.23 14.46 13.41
N ARG A 90 0.12 15.00 12.90
CA ARG A 90 -1.24 14.75 13.38
C ARG A 90 -2.15 14.51 12.18
N GLU A 91 -3.37 14.04 12.43
CA GLU A 91 -4.32 13.65 11.39
C GLU A 91 -3.66 12.64 10.43
N ILE A 92 -2.89 11.72 11.02
CA ILE A 92 -2.21 10.66 10.29
C ILE A 92 -3.25 9.61 9.93
N MET A 93 -3.15 9.02 8.75
CA MET A 93 -4.03 7.95 8.31
C MET A 93 -3.25 6.92 7.52
N ILE A 94 -3.64 5.65 7.61
CA ILE A 94 -3.20 4.62 6.67
C ILE A 94 -4.39 4.29 5.77
N VAL A 95 -4.20 4.39 4.47
CA VAL A 95 -5.22 4.14 3.45
C VAL A 95 -4.84 2.88 2.69
N ALA A 96 -5.68 1.86 2.75
CA ALA A 96 -5.51 0.63 1.98
C ALA A 96 -6.22 0.75 0.63
N VAL A 97 -5.54 0.42 -0.46
CA VAL A 97 -6.01 0.63 -1.83
C VAL A 97 -5.83 -0.61 -2.68
N TRP A 98 -6.83 -0.91 -3.50
CA TRP A 98 -6.83 -1.95 -4.51
C TRP A 98 -5.99 -1.54 -5.73
N LEU A 99 -4.82 -2.15 -5.87
CA LEU A 99 -3.86 -1.86 -6.94
C LEU A 99 -3.94 -2.86 -8.10
N LYS A 100 -4.65 -3.99 -7.94
CA LYS A 100 -4.79 -4.96 -9.04
C LYS A 100 -5.37 -4.28 -10.28
N ASP A 101 -4.76 -4.55 -11.43
CA ASP A 101 -5.13 -4.01 -12.74
C ASP A 101 -5.05 -2.48 -12.83
N LEU A 102 -4.36 -1.81 -11.89
CA LEU A 102 -4.00 -0.41 -12.01
C LEU A 102 -2.75 -0.28 -12.88
N SER A 103 -2.81 0.53 -13.93
CA SER A 103 -1.64 0.84 -14.75
C SER A 103 -0.66 1.78 -14.03
N GLY A 104 0.62 1.74 -14.42
CA GLY A 104 1.60 2.72 -13.92
C GLY A 104 2.03 2.50 -12.47
N VAL A 105 1.95 1.26 -11.97
CA VAL A 105 2.46 0.88 -10.64
C VAL A 105 3.89 0.35 -10.80
N TYR A 106 4.86 1.02 -10.21
CA TYR A 106 6.27 0.69 -10.34
C TYR A 106 6.93 0.42 -9.00
N ASP A 107 7.92 -0.47 -8.98
CA ASP A 107 8.73 -0.73 -7.79
C ASP A 107 9.81 0.35 -7.62
N ALA A 108 9.74 1.10 -6.50
CA ALA A 108 10.62 2.22 -6.23
C ALA A 108 12.09 1.80 -6.07
N TYR A 109 12.33 0.63 -5.46
CA TYR A 109 13.67 0.08 -5.29
C TYR A 109 14.29 -0.28 -6.65
N ASN A 110 13.53 -0.91 -7.54
CA ASN A 110 14.00 -1.26 -8.88
C ASN A 110 14.31 -0.02 -9.73
N ILE A 111 13.49 1.04 -9.63
CA ILE A 111 13.76 2.33 -10.27
C ILE A 111 15.06 2.92 -9.72
N ALA A 112 15.21 2.98 -8.39
CA ALA A 112 16.39 3.52 -7.73
C ALA A 112 17.66 2.75 -8.16
N GLN A 113 17.58 1.41 -8.21
CA GLN A 113 18.69 0.57 -8.63
C GLN A 113 19.09 0.84 -10.09
N ARG A 114 18.12 0.93 -11.01
CA ARG A 114 18.40 1.25 -12.42
C ARG A 114 19.05 2.63 -12.59
N LEU A 115 18.62 3.63 -11.81
CA LEU A 115 19.24 4.96 -11.79
C LEU A 115 20.70 4.89 -11.29
N LEU A 116 20.96 4.12 -10.22
CA LEU A 116 22.32 3.92 -9.69
C LEU A 116 23.23 3.20 -10.66
N ASP A 117 22.74 2.15 -11.30
CA ASP A 117 23.49 1.37 -12.29
C ASP A 117 23.90 2.23 -13.48
N HIS A 118 23.03 3.16 -13.89
CA HIS A 118 23.32 4.12 -14.97
C HIS A 118 24.29 5.24 -14.56
N GLN A 119 24.25 5.69 -13.30
CA GLN A 119 25.17 6.71 -12.77
C GLN A 119 26.58 6.19 -12.46
N GLY A 120 26.75 4.87 -12.40
CA GLY A 120 28.04 4.21 -12.17
C GLY A 120 28.48 4.18 -10.70
N PRO A 121 29.48 3.34 -10.36
CA PRO A 121 29.86 3.02 -8.98
C PRO A 121 30.47 4.21 -8.21
N ASN A 122 31.07 5.17 -8.90
CA ASN A 122 31.74 6.33 -8.29
C ASN A 122 30.79 7.50 -7.98
N SER A 123 29.50 7.39 -8.30
CA SER A 123 28.52 8.38 -7.89
C SER A 123 28.30 8.28 -6.37
N GLY A 124 28.72 9.31 -5.64
CA GLY A 124 28.40 9.48 -4.21
C GLY A 124 26.94 9.87 -3.98
N SER A 125 26.01 9.29 -4.74
CA SER A 125 24.64 9.77 -4.84
C SER A 125 23.88 9.55 -3.53
N ASP A 126 23.15 10.57 -3.09
CA ASP A 126 22.23 10.48 -1.94
C ASP A 126 21.19 9.36 -2.13
N LEU A 127 20.91 9.00 -3.39
CA LEU A 127 20.06 7.87 -3.75
C LEU A 127 20.60 6.55 -3.18
N ARG A 128 21.92 6.31 -3.25
CA ARG A 128 22.54 5.08 -2.69
C ARG A 128 22.39 5.00 -1.17
N ARG A 129 22.53 6.14 -0.47
CA ARG A 129 22.33 6.21 1.00
C ARG A 129 20.88 5.96 1.41
N LYS A 130 19.93 6.24 0.52
CA LYS A 130 18.49 6.10 0.75
C LYS A 130 17.91 4.80 0.19
N LEU A 131 18.71 3.96 -0.48
CA LEU A 131 18.21 2.82 -1.24
C LEU A 131 17.33 1.87 -0.41
N ASP A 132 17.72 1.61 0.84
CA ASP A 132 16.93 0.76 1.74
C ASP A 132 15.57 1.37 2.14
N ASN A 133 15.41 2.70 2.02
CA ASN A 133 14.12 3.34 2.30
C ASN A 133 13.05 2.98 1.27
N PHE A 134 13.46 2.70 0.02
CA PHE A 134 12.58 2.40 -1.10
C PHE A 134 12.17 0.92 -1.17
N ARG A 135 12.70 0.06 -0.28
CA ARG A 135 12.24 -1.33 -0.18
C ARG A 135 10.76 -1.37 0.18
N GLU A 136 10.02 -2.21 -0.53
CA GLU A 136 8.56 -2.36 -0.39
C GLU A 136 7.76 -1.09 -0.74
N GLU A 137 8.40 -0.05 -1.30
CA GLU A 137 7.72 1.14 -1.80
C GLU A 137 7.30 0.95 -3.27
N LEU A 138 6.06 1.33 -3.56
CA LEU A 138 5.51 1.41 -4.90
C LEU A 138 5.29 2.87 -5.28
N LEU A 139 5.66 3.22 -6.51
CA LEU A 139 5.31 4.50 -7.12
C LEU A 139 4.13 4.27 -8.06
N VAL A 140 2.99 4.87 -7.74
CA VAL A 140 1.82 4.88 -8.62
C VAL A 140 1.85 6.19 -9.41
N GLN A 141 2.04 6.09 -10.72
CA GLN A 141 1.98 7.23 -11.63
C GLN A 141 0.52 7.61 -11.89
N GLY A 142 0.19 8.91 -11.82
CA GLY A 142 -1.17 9.40 -12.04
C GLY A 142 -2.10 9.29 -10.83
N GLY A 143 -1.74 8.46 -9.85
CA GLY A 143 -2.47 8.32 -8.59
C GLY A 143 -3.66 7.37 -8.66
N ILE A 144 -4.68 7.63 -7.84
CA ILE A 144 -5.92 6.85 -7.73
C ILE A 144 -7.10 7.76 -8.06
N ASP A 145 -7.84 7.41 -9.11
CA ASP A 145 -9.04 8.13 -9.52
C ASP A 145 -10.26 7.75 -8.67
N TYR A 146 -11.14 8.72 -8.41
CA TYR A 146 -12.33 8.52 -7.59
C TYR A 146 -13.39 7.64 -8.23
N THR A 147 -13.44 7.59 -9.57
CA THR A 147 -14.42 6.78 -10.32
C THR A 147 -14.12 5.29 -10.27
N GLU A 148 -12.91 4.91 -9.83
CA GLU A 148 -12.47 3.51 -9.79
C GLU A 148 -12.76 2.82 -8.44
N TYR A 149 -13.23 3.57 -7.42
CA TYR A 149 -13.61 3.05 -6.10
C TYR A 149 -12.58 2.07 -5.50
N ARG A 150 -11.28 2.42 -5.58
CA ARG A 150 -10.16 1.55 -5.20
C ARG A 150 -9.80 1.60 -3.72
N ILE A 151 -10.27 2.59 -2.97
CA ILE A 151 -9.96 2.69 -1.54
C ILE A 151 -10.79 1.65 -0.78
N LEU A 152 -10.09 0.74 -0.10
CA LEU A 152 -10.69 -0.42 0.56
C LEU A 152 -10.99 -0.15 2.04
N ALA A 153 -10.09 0.57 2.72
CA ALA A 153 -10.24 0.90 4.13
C ALA A 153 -9.32 2.07 4.52
N CYS A 154 -9.77 2.83 5.52
CA CYS A 154 -9.00 3.89 6.14
C CYS A 154 -8.77 3.57 7.63
N PHE A 155 -7.54 3.76 8.12
CA PHE A 155 -7.15 3.48 9.49
C PHE A 155 -6.57 4.75 10.13
N GLN A 156 -7.18 5.21 11.22
CA GLN A 156 -6.65 6.35 11.99
C GLN A 156 -5.21 6.13 12.47
N GLY A 157 -4.39 7.16 12.35
CA GLY A 157 -2.95 7.04 12.47
C GLY A 157 -2.36 7.75 13.67
N ASP A 158 -3.12 8.47 14.48
CA ASP A 158 -2.53 9.37 15.49
C ASP A 158 -2.03 8.68 16.77
N SER A 159 -2.64 7.56 17.17
CA SER A 159 -2.29 6.88 18.44
C SER A 159 -1.02 6.03 18.35
N PRO A 160 0.10 6.30 19.04
CA PRO A 160 1.30 5.46 18.94
C PRO A 160 1.07 3.98 19.34
N GLU A 161 -0.03 3.68 20.02
CA GLU A 161 -0.40 2.32 20.43
C GLU A 161 -0.84 1.44 19.24
N ILE A 162 -0.36 0.21 19.24
CA ILE A 162 -0.73 -0.86 18.32
C ILE A 162 -1.46 -1.95 19.10
N GLU A 163 -2.65 -2.33 18.62
CA GLU A 163 -3.40 -3.45 19.14
C GLU A 163 -3.18 -4.70 18.28
N ARG A 164 -2.99 -5.85 18.93
CA ARG A 164 -2.98 -7.14 18.26
C ARG A 164 -4.39 -7.72 18.32
N ARG A 165 -5.02 -7.89 17.17
CA ARG A 165 -6.42 -8.32 17.08
C ARG A 165 -6.54 -9.55 16.18
N PRO A 166 -7.44 -10.50 16.53
CA PRO A 166 -7.75 -11.59 15.63
C PRO A 166 -8.50 -11.08 14.40
N ILE A 167 -8.11 -11.58 13.23
CA ILE A 167 -8.72 -11.29 11.92
C ILE A 167 -8.78 -12.59 11.11
N SER A 168 -9.84 -12.79 10.34
CA SER A 168 -10.00 -13.98 9.49
C SER A 168 -10.23 -13.57 8.03
N PRO A 169 -9.51 -14.14 7.05
CA PRO A 169 -9.74 -13.88 5.63
C PRO A 169 -11.11 -14.43 5.13
N PRO A 170 -11.58 -15.63 5.55
CA PRO A 170 -12.95 -16.06 5.29
C PRO A 170 -13.88 -15.70 6.45
N LEU A 171 -15.01 -15.06 6.14
CA LEU A 171 -16.09 -14.81 7.11
C LEU A 171 -16.77 -16.11 7.60
N LYS A 172 -16.71 -17.18 6.80
CA LYS A 172 -17.44 -18.45 7.04
C LYS A 172 -16.63 -19.53 7.78
N VAL A 173 -15.34 -19.29 8.05
CA VAL A 173 -14.47 -20.25 8.78
C VAL A 173 -13.69 -19.51 9.88
N PRO A 174 -14.36 -19.11 10.97
CA PRO A 174 -13.75 -18.31 12.05
C PRO A 174 -12.66 -19.06 12.83
N GLU A 175 -12.57 -20.38 12.69
CA GLU A 175 -11.55 -21.22 13.34
C GLU A 175 -10.12 -20.85 12.91
N TRP A 176 -9.96 -20.15 11.78
CA TRP A 176 -8.67 -19.73 11.24
C TRP A 176 -8.47 -18.22 11.40
N SER A 177 -8.45 -17.77 12.65
CA SER A 177 -8.07 -16.39 12.98
C SER A 177 -6.55 -16.23 12.97
N ILE A 178 -6.06 -15.24 12.24
CA ILE A 178 -4.67 -14.76 12.25
C ILE A 178 -4.62 -13.54 13.16
N VAL A 179 -3.45 -13.19 13.70
CA VAL A 179 -3.29 -11.97 14.51
C VAL A 179 -2.70 -10.88 13.64
N VAL A 180 -3.40 -9.76 13.55
CA VAL A 180 -2.93 -8.55 12.87
C VAL A 180 -2.63 -7.44 13.87
N SER A 181 -1.61 -6.65 13.59
CA SER A 181 -1.28 -5.43 14.32
C SER A 181 -2.02 -4.26 13.68
N ILE A 182 -2.94 -3.61 14.38
CA ILE A 182 -3.64 -2.41 13.88
C ILE A 182 -3.41 -1.24 14.82
N PRO A 183 -3.40 0.01 14.33
CA PRO A 183 -3.39 1.13 15.25
C PRO A 183 -4.67 1.14 16.10
N ARG A 184 -4.54 1.60 17.34
CA ARG A 184 -5.67 1.64 18.28
C ARG A 184 -6.72 2.65 17.83
N GLY A 185 -8.00 2.26 17.90
CA GLY A 185 -9.14 3.14 17.61
C GLY A 185 -9.35 3.46 16.13
N THR A 186 -8.91 2.59 15.23
CA THR A 186 -8.81 2.88 13.79
C THR A 186 -10.02 2.61 12.96
N LEU A 187 -10.76 1.55 13.27
CA LEU A 187 -11.93 1.17 12.51
C LEU A 187 -13.17 1.81 13.13
N PRO A 188 -14.06 2.40 12.31
CA PRO A 188 -15.29 2.95 12.81
C PRO A 188 -16.10 1.89 13.55
N ILE A 189 -16.52 2.23 14.77
CA ILE A 189 -17.46 1.40 15.52
C ILE A 189 -18.84 1.61 14.89
N TYR A 190 -19.21 0.73 13.96
CA TYR A 190 -20.52 0.75 13.30
C TYR A 190 -21.63 0.31 14.25
N GLY A 191 -21.95 1.15 15.25
CA GLY A 191 -23.08 1.01 16.18
C GLY A 191 -23.10 -0.25 17.06
N ASN A 192 -22.18 -1.19 16.85
CA ASN A 192 -22.09 -2.47 17.54
C ASN A 192 -20.64 -2.76 17.93
N SER A 193 -20.36 -2.70 19.22
CA SER A 193 -19.02 -2.91 19.80
C SER A 193 -18.53 -4.37 19.69
N ASN A 194 -19.37 -5.31 19.28
CA ASN A 194 -19.06 -6.74 19.24
C ASN A 194 -18.64 -7.26 17.85
N LEU A 195 -18.50 -6.38 16.85
CA LEU A 195 -18.06 -6.79 15.52
C LEU A 195 -16.61 -7.25 15.51
N SER A 196 -16.33 -8.36 14.81
CA SER A 196 -14.95 -8.77 14.54
C SER A 196 -14.23 -7.75 13.65
N VAL A 197 -12.90 -7.74 13.66
CA VAL A 197 -12.11 -6.82 12.80
C VAL A 197 -12.46 -7.03 11.33
N THR A 198 -12.62 -8.29 10.89
CA THR A 198 -13.03 -8.60 9.51
C THR A 198 -14.40 -7.99 9.16
N GLN A 199 -15.37 -8.05 10.07
CA GLN A 199 -16.70 -7.46 9.84
C GLN A 199 -16.64 -5.93 9.81
N GLN A 200 -15.81 -5.31 10.64
CA GLN A 200 -15.60 -3.86 10.61
C GLN A 200 -14.98 -3.42 9.27
N LEU A 201 -14.02 -4.18 8.76
CA LEU A 201 -13.44 -3.96 7.42
C LEU A 201 -14.45 -4.19 6.29
N GLU A 202 -15.34 -5.17 6.41
CA GLU A 202 -16.41 -5.39 5.43
C GLU A 202 -17.34 -4.17 5.35
N TYR A 203 -17.75 -3.61 6.50
CA TYR A 203 -18.58 -2.41 6.52
C TYR A 203 -17.86 -1.17 6.02
N GLU A 204 -16.58 -1.00 6.37
CA GLU A 204 -15.74 0.08 5.86
C GLU A 204 -15.58 0.00 4.34
N MET A 205 -15.25 -1.18 3.82
CA MET A 205 -15.12 -1.38 2.38
C MET A 205 -16.46 -1.14 1.67
N LEU A 206 -17.58 -1.58 2.26
CA LEU A 206 -18.91 -1.31 1.71
C LEU A 206 -19.25 0.18 1.71
N SER A 207 -18.88 0.94 2.75
CA SER A 207 -19.16 2.38 2.82
C SER A 207 -18.34 3.18 1.81
N LEU A 208 -17.10 2.75 1.53
CA LEU A 208 -16.18 3.41 0.60
C LEU A 208 -16.40 3.02 -0.86
N THR A 209 -16.76 1.76 -1.12
CA THR A 209 -16.85 1.23 -2.50
C THR A 209 -18.28 1.01 -2.98
N GLY A 210 -19.26 1.05 -2.08
CA GLY A 210 -20.66 0.76 -2.37
C GLY A 210 -20.99 -0.71 -2.63
N VAL A 211 -20.00 -1.62 -2.64
CA VAL A 211 -20.19 -3.03 -3.00
C VAL A 211 -19.46 -3.95 -2.03
N ARG A 212 -20.11 -5.05 -1.63
CA ARG A 212 -19.45 -6.14 -0.91
C ARG A 212 -18.64 -6.99 -1.87
N ASN A 213 -17.37 -7.21 -1.57
CA ASN A 213 -16.48 -8.02 -2.40
C ASN A 213 -15.55 -8.88 -1.54
N ASP A 214 -15.93 -10.14 -1.36
CA ASP A 214 -15.22 -11.09 -0.49
C ASP A 214 -13.77 -11.32 -0.95
N ALA A 215 -13.49 -11.27 -2.25
CA ALA A 215 -12.13 -11.44 -2.78
C ALA A 215 -11.24 -10.25 -2.41
N LYS A 216 -11.73 -9.02 -2.56
CA LYS A 216 -11.02 -7.79 -2.14
C LYS A 216 -10.82 -7.76 -0.62
N LEU A 217 -11.84 -8.15 0.15
CA LEU A 217 -11.73 -8.24 1.61
C LEU A 217 -10.69 -9.28 2.02
N CYS A 218 -10.70 -10.47 1.41
CA CYS A 218 -9.71 -11.51 1.66
C CYS A 218 -8.29 -11.02 1.36
N ALA A 219 -8.09 -10.40 0.19
CA ALA A 219 -6.80 -9.83 -0.19
C ALA A 219 -6.34 -8.72 0.77
N LEU A 220 -7.24 -7.84 1.23
CA LEU A 220 -6.93 -6.82 2.23
C LEU A 220 -6.46 -7.45 3.56
N VAL A 221 -7.20 -8.42 4.08
CA VAL A 221 -6.86 -9.12 5.33
C VAL A 221 -5.47 -9.77 5.22
N LEU A 222 -5.22 -10.48 4.13
CA LEU A 222 -3.94 -11.15 3.87
C LEU A 222 -2.79 -10.14 3.71
N ALA A 223 -3.02 -9.01 3.02
CA ALA A 223 -2.04 -7.93 2.89
C ALA A 223 -1.70 -7.28 4.24
N MET A 224 -2.70 -7.07 5.11
CA MET A 224 -2.48 -6.56 6.47
C MET A 224 -1.66 -7.53 7.34
N CYS A 225 -1.72 -8.83 7.04
CA CYS A 225 -0.89 -9.85 7.67
C CYS A 225 0.51 -9.99 7.03
N ASP A 226 0.84 -9.17 6.01
CA ASP A 226 2.08 -9.26 5.22
C ASP A 226 2.28 -10.65 4.55
N TRP A 227 1.18 -11.33 4.18
CA TRP A 227 1.26 -12.59 3.44
C TRP A 227 1.52 -12.33 1.95
N GLY A 228 2.34 -13.18 1.32
CA GLY A 228 2.50 -13.16 -0.13
C GLY A 228 1.24 -13.66 -0.82
N MET A 229 0.89 -13.05 -1.94
CA MET A 229 -0.34 -13.39 -2.65
C MET A 229 -0.12 -13.46 -4.16
N GLU A 230 -0.73 -14.46 -4.77
CA GLU A 230 -0.93 -14.56 -6.22
C GLU A 230 -2.43 -14.67 -6.47
N MET A 231 -2.96 -13.84 -7.37
CA MET A 231 -4.39 -13.82 -7.69
C MET A 231 -4.58 -14.19 -9.15
N LYS A 232 -5.50 -15.11 -9.43
CA LYS A 232 -5.85 -15.56 -10.78
C LYS A 232 -7.35 -15.56 -10.96
N GLU A 233 -7.79 -15.04 -12.09
CA GLU A 233 -9.18 -15.08 -12.51
C GLU A 233 -9.33 -15.97 -13.74
N GLU A 234 -10.08 -17.07 -13.59
CA GLU A 234 -10.34 -18.02 -14.67
C GLU A 234 -11.80 -18.48 -14.58
N ASN A 235 -12.52 -18.49 -15.71
CA ASN A 235 -13.90 -19.00 -15.79
C ASN A 235 -14.86 -18.40 -14.73
N LYS A 236 -14.79 -17.07 -14.52
CA LYS A 236 -15.54 -16.34 -13.48
C LYS A 236 -15.28 -16.82 -12.04
N LYS A 237 -14.15 -17.49 -11.82
CA LYS A 237 -13.68 -17.86 -10.49
C LYS A 237 -12.38 -17.14 -10.21
N MET A 238 -12.34 -16.52 -9.05
CA MET A 238 -11.15 -15.91 -8.51
C MET A 238 -10.48 -16.87 -7.55
N THR A 239 -9.19 -17.11 -7.76
CA THR A 239 -8.36 -17.87 -6.81
C THR A 239 -7.28 -16.96 -6.26
N ILE A 240 -7.20 -16.86 -4.93
CA ILE A 240 -6.11 -16.20 -4.22
C ILE A 240 -5.27 -17.28 -3.56
N LYS A 241 -4.04 -17.47 -4.05
CA LYS A 241 -3.04 -18.29 -3.38
C LYS A 241 -2.27 -17.40 -2.43
N ALA A 242 -2.41 -17.67 -1.14
CA ALA A 242 -1.73 -16.93 -0.09
C ALA A 242 -0.59 -17.77 0.50
N THR A 243 0.54 -17.13 0.81
CA THR A 243 1.72 -17.77 1.37
C THR A 243 2.20 -16.98 2.58
N GLU A 244 2.20 -17.63 3.72
CA GLU A 244 2.77 -17.10 4.95
C GLU A 244 4.27 -17.42 4.99
N TYR A 245 5.07 -16.39 5.26
CA TYR A 245 6.51 -16.54 5.40
C TYR A 245 6.95 -16.35 6.85
N TYR A 246 7.91 -17.14 7.28
CA TYR A 246 8.65 -16.95 8.52
C TYR A 246 10.07 -16.47 8.23
N GLY A 247 10.63 -15.62 9.10
CA GLY A 247 11.98 -15.09 8.97
C GLY A 247 12.02 -13.61 8.57
N ASN A 248 13.21 -13.13 8.21
CA ASN A 248 13.41 -11.73 7.84
C ASN A 248 13.45 -11.57 6.31
N TYR A 249 13.61 -10.34 5.83
CA TYR A 249 13.65 -10.06 4.38
C TYR A 249 14.76 -10.83 3.63
N LEU A 250 15.87 -11.16 4.29
CA LEU A 250 17.01 -11.86 3.70
C LEU A 250 16.87 -13.39 3.74
N SER A 251 16.02 -13.92 4.63
CA SER A 251 15.72 -15.35 4.73
C SER A 251 14.25 -15.58 5.04
N LYS A 252 13.45 -15.75 3.98
CA LYS A 252 12.02 -16.12 4.07
C LYS A 252 11.86 -17.62 3.86
N PHE A 253 11.29 -18.30 4.84
CA PHE A 253 10.86 -19.69 4.74
C PHE A 253 9.35 -19.74 4.60
N VAL A 254 8.84 -20.58 3.71
CA VAL A 254 7.39 -20.81 3.62
C VAL A 254 6.95 -21.55 4.87
N PHE A 255 6.11 -20.92 5.68
CA PHE A 255 5.49 -21.56 6.83
C PHE A 255 4.23 -22.30 6.41
N ARG A 256 3.39 -21.64 5.60
CA ARG A 256 2.10 -22.16 5.17
C ARG A 256 1.69 -21.58 3.82
N SER A 257 0.90 -22.34 3.05
CA SER A 257 0.18 -21.82 1.89
C SER A 257 -1.29 -22.26 1.92
N CYS A 258 -2.18 -21.38 1.45
CA CYS A 258 -3.63 -21.59 1.39
C CYS A 258 -4.13 -21.11 0.02
N ASN A 259 -5.17 -21.77 -0.50
CA ASN A 259 -5.92 -21.28 -1.66
C ASN A 259 -7.31 -20.86 -1.22
N TYR A 260 -7.73 -19.68 -1.64
CA TYR A 260 -9.07 -19.16 -1.43
C TYR A 260 -9.77 -19.04 -2.78
N HIS A 261 -11.04 -19.42 -2.84
CA HIS A 261 -11.82 -19.42 -4.07
C HIS A 261 -13.08 -18.58 -3.89
N PHE A 262 -13.35 -17.72 -4.87
CA PHE A 262 -14.51 -16.84 -4.89
C PHE A 262 -15.16 -16.88 -6.26
N ASP A 263 -16.49 -16.78 -6.29
CA ASP A 263 -17.22 -16.56 -7.53
C ASP A 263 -17.19 -15.07 -7.88
N VAL A 264 -16.94 -14.75 -9.15
CA VAL A 264 -16.92 -13.38 -9.67
C VAL A 264 -18.26 -13.09 -10.34
N TYR A 265 -18.99 -12.13 -9.79
CA TYR A 265 -20.23 -11.62 -10.34
C TYR A 265 -19.96 -10.20 -10.87
N TYR A 266 -20.18 -9.99 -12.17
CA TYR A 266 -20.09 -8.69 -12.83
C TYR A 266 -21.43 -7.95 -12.77
#